data_AF-A0A1X9WZM3-F1
#
_entry.id   AF-A0A1X9WZM3-F1
#
_cell.length_a   1.000
_cell.length_b   1.000
_cell.length_c   1.000
_cell.angle_alpha   90.00
_cell.angle_beta   90.00
_cell.angle_gamma   90.00
#
_symmetry.space_group_name_H-M   'P 1'
#
loop_
_entity.id
_entity.type
_entity.pdbx_description
1 polymer ?
#
loop_
_entity_poly.entity_id
_entity_poly.type
_entity_poly.pdbx_seq_one_letter_code
_entity_poly.pdbx_strand_id
1 'polypeptide(L)'
;MKILNSNLITNISSTIRNHLLTSSKNIKTHPSPNMDVTSHRRLFQKDGIGLSQTGKATQLVIMSHGGWKEISHPQTLFTRQKGDGWTVVPKNLRIDFYTKDNDFTKGLSVLSEVNKRHTEAQKGLTPSLNISKDDLKVLANARNIPQSKLEEEMMSQAIYRKEYATSNEKIKNYALYYHEQAQNIIQRHQDGLGNKNIDIAFITDKNHKKHLSDIFKVINESGVKYDVIHFGACRVNREEK
;
A
#
# COMPACT_ATOMS: atom_id res chain seq x y z
N MET A 1 62.88 34.15 32.63
CA MET A 1 63.85 34.26 31.52
C MET A 1 64.10 32.86 30.95
N LYS A 2 63.49 32.54 29.81
CA LYS A 2 63.97 31.63 28.75
C LYS A 2 62.90 31.60 27.65
N ILE A 3 63.24 32.27 26.56
CA ILE A 3 62.53 32.33 25.30
C ILE A 3 62.87 31.05 24.54
N LEU A 4 61.87 30.35 23.98
CA LEU A 4 62.08 29.26 23.03
C LEU A 4 61.31 29.54 21.73
N ASN A 5 62.08 30.04 20.77
CA ASN A 5 62.05 29.79 19.33
C ASN A 5 60.73 29.42 18.65
N SER A 6 60.10 30.44 18.07
CA SER A 6 59.23 30.37 16.90
C SER A 6 60.05 30.01 15.65
N ASN A 7 60.16 28.73 15.27
CA ASN A 7 60.66 28.34 13.94
C ASN A 7 60.20 26.95 13.46
N LEU A 8 59.04 26.46 13.93
CA LEU A 8 58.52 25.13 13.53
C LEU A 8 57.16 25.18 12.80
N ILE A 9 56.76 26.31 12.21
CA ILE A 9 55.45 26.42 11.51
C ILE A 9 55.60 26.76 10.01
N THR A 10 56.81 26.98 9.50
CA THR A 10 56.99 27.47 8.11
C THR A 10 57.18 26.42 7.03
N ASN A 11 57.11 25.11 7.33
CA ASN A 11 57.33 24.06 6.31
C ASN A 11 56.17 23.08 6.05
N ILE A 12 54.97 23.36 6.55
CA ILE A 12 53.77 22.54 6.23
C ILE A 12 52.86 23.22 5.17
N SER A 13 53.08 24.51 4.89
CA SER A 13 52.17 25.31 4.03
C SER A 13 52.39 25.19 2.52
N SER A 14 53.47 24.58 2.03
CA SER A 14 53.71 24.44 0.58
C SER A 14 53.16 23.12 -0.01
N THR A 15 53.17 22.03 0.76
CA THR A 15 52.66 20.72 0.28
C THR A 15 51.13 20.68 0.27
N ILE A 16 50.45 21.37 1.19
CA ILE A 16 48.98 21.41 1.23
C ILE A 16 48.41 22.31 0.11
N ARG A 17 49.12 23.38 -0.28
CA ARG A 17 48.62 24.33 -1.28
C ARG A 17 48.65 23.77 -2.71
N ASN A 18 49.57 22.88 -3.04
CA ASN A 18 49.60 22.20 -4.35
C ASN A 18 48.58 21.04 -4.46
N HIS A 19 48.16 20.46 -3.33
CA HIS A 19 47.12 19.42 -3.33
C HIS A 19 45.69 19.99 -3.41
N LEU A 20 45.50 21.28 -3.06
CA LEU A 20 44.21 21.97 -3.17
C LEU A 20 43.96 22.66 -4.53
N LEU A 21 45.01 22.91 -5.32
CA LEU A 21 44.88 23.57 -6.64
C LEU A 21 44.69 22.60 -7.82
N THR A 22 44.85 21.30 -7.61
CA THR A 22 44.62 20.27 -8.65
C THR A 22 43.32 19.49 -8.46
N SER A 23 42.62 19.63 -7.33
CA SER A 23 41.33 18.99 -7.09
C SER A 23 40.12 19.82 -7.59
N SER A 24 40.33 21.07 -7.96
CA SER A 24 39.28 22.04 -8.31
C SER A 24 38.89 22.08 -9.80
N LYS A 25 39.16 21.02 -10.58
CA LYS A 25 38.80 20.92 -12.02
C LYS A 25 37.87 19.76 -12.40
N ASN A 26 37.09 19.23 -11.47
CA ASN A 26 36.01 18.30 -11.82
C ASN A 26 34.78 18.43 -10.92
N ILE A 27 34.35 19.66 -10.64
CA ILE A 27 32.97 19.88 -10.16
C ILE A 27 32.07 19.73 -11.39
N LYS A 28 31.70 18.48 -11.72
CA LYS A 28 30.46 18.24 -12.45
C LYS A 28 29.37 18.86 -11.58
N THR A 29 28.66 19.83 -12.13
CA THR A 29 27.41 20.32 -11.58
C THR A 29 26.56 19.10 -11.22
N HIS A 30 26.30 18.92 -9.92
CA HIS A 30 25.31 17.95 -9.49
C HIS A 30 24.02 18.29 -10.23
N PRO A 31 23.47 17.38 -11.06
CA PRO A 31 22.10 17.54 -11.48
C PRO A 31 21.28 17.54 -10.19
N SER A 32 20.30 18.46 -10.08
CA SER A 32 19.19 18.30 -9.14
C SER A 32 18.71 16.85 -9.16
N PRO A 33 18.19 16.28 -8.06
CA PRO A 33 17.59 14.97 -8.09
C PRO A 33 16.35 15.03 -8.98
N ASN A 34 16.56 14.90 -10.29
CA ASN A 34 15.60 14.27 -11.17
C ASN A 34 15.50 12.85 -10.63
N MET A 35 14.59 12.66 -9.66
CA MET A 35 14.13 11.33 -9.32
C MET A 35 13.65 10.72 -10.62
N ASP A 36 14.39 9.74 -11.12
CA ASP A 36 13.87 8.80 -12.08
C ASP A 36 12.76 8.02 -11.35
N VAL A 37 11.55 8.57 -11.36
CA VAL A 37 10.35 8.00 -10.71
C VAL A 37 9.89 6.73 -11.43
N THR A 38 10.57 6.31 -12.50
CA THR A 38 10.13 5.24 -13.38
C THR A 38 11.22 4.20 -13.55
N SER A 39 11.16 3.09 -12.80
CA SER A 39 11.54 1.74 -13.29
C SER A 39 11.86 0.73 -12.17
N HIS A 40 12.25 1.17 -10.97
CA HIS A 40 12.84 0.26 -9.98
C HIS A 40 11.89 -0.08 -8.85
N ARG A 41 11.98 -1.33 -8.37
CA ARG A 41 11.36 -1.75 -7.12
C ARG A 41 11.85 -0.86 -5.98
N ARG A 42 10.92 -0.32 -5.21
CA ARG A 42 11.23 0.53 -4.06
C ARG A 42 10.17 0.44 -2.98
N LEU A 43 10.57 0.81 -1.77
CA LEU A 43 9.68 1.02 -0.65
C LEU A 43 9.56 2.52 -0.38
N PHE A 44 8.45 3.13 -0.78
CA PHE A 44 8.17 4.53 -0.48
C PHE A 44 7.43 4.62 0.86
N GLN A 45 7.94 5.40 1.81
CA GLN A 45 7.30 5.55 3.12
C GLN A 45 7.11 7.02 3.45
N LYS A 46 5.90 7.37 3.87
CA LYS A 46 5.57 8.72 4.32
C LYS A 46 4.37 8.71 5.26
N ASP A 47 4.42 9.56 6.29
CA ASP A 47 3.33 9.81 7.24
C ASP A 47 2.71 8.55 7.86
N GLY A 48 3.53 7.51 8.11
CA GLY A 48 3.06 6.25 8.70
C GLY A 48 2.37 5.30 7.71
N ILE A 49 2.52 5.54 6.41
CA ILE A 49 2.06 4.70 5.30
C ILE A 49 3.28 4.27 4.48
N GLY A 50 3.27 3.01 4.03
CA GLY A 50 4.25 2.51 3.08
C GLY A 50 3.59 2.01 1.78
N LEU A 51 4.26 2.26 0.66
CA LEU A 51 3.97 1.72 -0.66
C LEU A 51 5.14 0.86 -1.10
N SER A 52 4.88 -0.43 -1.25
CA SER A 52 5.81 -1.40 -1.82
C SER A 52 5.58 -1.45 -3.33
N GLN A 53 6.46 -0.77 -4.07
CA GLN A 53 6.29 -0.49 -5.49
C GLN A 53 7.17 -1.37 -6.37
N THR A 54 6.63 -1.84 -7.50
CA THR A 54 7.35 -2.60 -8.54
C THR A 54 7.89 -1.73 -9.67
N GLY A 55 7.42 -0.48 -9.75
CA GLY A 55 7.80 0.51 -10.77
C GLY A 55 6.96 0.48 -12.05
N LYS A 56 6.13 -0.56 -12.28
CA LYS A 56 5.26 -0.67 -13.46
C LYS A 56 3.80 -1.04 -13.14
N ALA A 57 3.47 -1.17 -11.86
CA ALA A 57 2.13 -1.56 -11.44
C ALA A 57 1.09 -0.49 -11.75
N THR A 58 -0.06 -0.93 -12.25
CA THR A 58 -1.26 -0.10 -12.47
C THR A 58 -2.33 -0.38 -11.41
N GLN A 59 -2.10 -1.36 -10.54
CA GLN A 59 -3.01 -1.78 -9.47
C GLN A 59 -2.32 -1.71 -8.12
N LEU A 60 -3.08 -1.43 -7.07
CA LEU A 60 -2.58 -1.38 -5.70
C LEU A 60 -3.51 -2.18 -4.77
N VAL A 61 -2.95 -3.04 -3.93
CA VAL A 61 -3.71 -3.73 -2.86
C VAL A 61 -3.42 -3.08 -1.53
N ILE A 62 -4.47 -2.66 -0.80
CA ILE A 62 -4.32 -2.16 0.58
C ILE A 62 -4.35 -3.35 1.54
N MET A 63 -3.21 -3.60 2.19
CA MET A 63 -3.01 -4.64 3.20
C MET A 63 -2.94 -4.00 4.59
N SER A 64 -4.09 -3.94 5.27
CA SER A 64 -4.18 -3.39 6.63
C SER A 64 -5.40 -3.97 7.35
N HIS A 65 -5.49 -3.83 8.67
CA HIS A 65 -6.80 -3.96 9.33
C HIS A 65 -7.61 -2.70 9.09
N GLY A 66 -8.93 -2.83 9.00
CA GLY A 66 -9.80 -1.72 8.65
C GLY A 66 -11.02 -1.60 9.56
N GLY A 67 -11.67 -0.45 9.49
CA GLY A 67 -12.99 -0.22 10.04
C GLY A 67 -13.41 1.22 9.83
N TRP A 68 -14.64 1.54 10.21
CA TRP A 68 -15.18 2.87 10.05
C TRP A 68 -16.12 3.21 11.20
N LYS A 69 -16.06 4.46 11.66
CA LYS A 69 -17.01 5.04 12.61
C LYS A 69 -17.54 6.34 12.04
N GLU A 70 -18.85 6.56 12.11
CA GLU A 70 -19.45 7.83 11.68
C GLU A 70 -18.93 9.00 12.53
N ILE A 71 -18.84 10.19 11.93
CA ILE A 71 -18.52 11.40 12.68
C ILE A 71 -19.72 11.73 13.56
N SER A 72 -19.55 11.47 14.85
CA SER A 72 -20.55 11.82 15.87
C SER A 72 -20.48 13.29 16.28
N HIS A 73 -19.27 13.89 16.28
CA HIS A 73 -19.07 15.28 16.71
C HIS A 73 -17.94 15.94 15.89
N PRO A 74 -18.14 17.16 15.37
CA PRO A 74 -17.08 17.93 14.72
C PRO A 74 -15.99 18.28 15.73
N GLN A 75 -14.77 18.50 15.23
CA GLN A 75 -13.68 19.00 16.07
C GLN A 75 -14.02 20.41 16.57
N THR A 76 -13.91 20.63 17.87
CA THR A 76 -13.97 21.98 18.47
C THR A 76 -12.60 22.34 19.07
N LEU A 77 -12.46 23.57 19.58
CA LEU A 77 -11.27 24.00 20.33
C LEU A 77 -10.98 23.11 21.55
N PHE A 78 -11.99 22.44 22.11
CA PHE A 78 -11.89 21.67 23.36
C PHE A 78 -12.17 20.17 23.17
N THR A 79 -12.67 19.74 22.02
CA THR A 79 -13.04 18.35 21.76
C THR A 79 -12.46 17.85 20.44
N ARG A 80 -11.86 16.66 20.48
CA ARG A 80 -11.37 15.98 19.26
C ARG A 80 -12.56 15.45 18.47
N GLN A 81 -12.48 15.52 17.14
CA GLN A 81 -13.44 14.85 16.26
C GLN A 81 -13.46 13.36 16.56
N LYS A 82 -14.67 12.82 16.77
CA LYS A 82 -14.90 11.39 16.95
C LYS A 82 -15.57 10.83 15.70
N GLY A 83 -14.81 10.06 14.92
CA GLY A 83 -15.26 9.38 13.71
C GLY A 83 -14.28 9.54 12.56
N ASP A 84 -14.46 8.75 11.52
CA ASP A 84 -13.57 8.67 10.36
C ASP A 84 -14.08 9.46 9.16
N GLY A 85 -15.40 9.62 9.06
CA GLY A 85 -16.03 10.51 8.08
C GLY A 85 -16.00 9.97 6.66
N TRP A 86 -16.06 10.88 5.70
CA TRP A 86 -16.19 10.55 4.29
C TRP A 86 -15.04 11.14 3.49
N THR A 87 -14.65 10.46 2.42
CA THR A 87 -13.65 10.93 1.45
C THR A 87 -14.21 10.77 0.05
N VAL A 88 -13.51 11.34 -0.94
CA VAL A 88 -13.87 11.28 -2.34
C VAL A 88 -12.83 10.47 -3.09
N VAL A 89 -13.27 9.58 -3.98
CA VAL A 89 -12.37 8.79 -4.83
C VAL A 89 -11.67 9.73 -5.82
N PRO A 90 -10.32 9.73 -5.89
CA PRO A 90 -9.57 10.52 -6.86
C PRO A 90 -10.01 10.31 -8.31
N LYS A 91 -9.78 11.34 -9.13
CA LYS A 91 -10.10 11.30 -10.57
C LYS A 91 -9.33 10.18 -11.27
N ASN A 92 -10.01 9.46 -12.16
CA ASN A 92 -9.52 8.33 -12.94
C ASN A 92 -9.11 7.10 -12.09
N LEU A 93 -9.64 6.99 -10.88
CA LEU A 93 -9.41 5.84 -10.00
C LEU A 93 -10.72 5.07 -9.77
N ARG A 94 -10.60 3.73 -9.70
CA ARG A 94 -11.64 2.83 -9.18
C ARG A 94 -11.15 2.16 -7.90
N ILE A 95 -12.05 1.96 -6.95
CA ILE A 95 -11.80 1.17 -5.74
C ILE A 95 -12.72 -0.04 -5.74
N ASP A 96 -12.13 -1.22 -5.61
CA ASP A 96 -12.86 -2.49 -5.54
C ASP A 96 -12.87 -2.99 -4.10
N PHE A 97 -14.06 -3.21 -3.56
CA PHE A 97 -14.28 -3.77 -2.22
C PHE A 97 -14.65 -5.25 -2.33
N TYR A 98 -13.94 -6.09 -1.57
CA TYR A 98 -14.08 -7.55 -1.58
C TYR A 98 -15.05 -8.10 -0.53
N THR A 99 -15.61 -7.20 0.27
CA THR A 99 -16.60 -7.46 1.30
C THR A 99 -17.72 -6.43 1.18
N LYS A 100 -18.89 -6.78 1.70
CA LYS A 100 -19.97 -5.80 1.89
C LYS A 100 -19.60 -4.83 3.00
N ASP A 101 -20.30 -3.71 3.07
CA ASP A 101 -20.21 -2.84 4.23
C ASP A 101 -20.54 -3.61 5.53
N ASN A 102 -19.84 -3.32 6.62
CA ASN A 102 -19.96 -3.98 7.92
C ASN A 102 -19.48 -5.43 7.99
N ASP A 103 -18.59 -5.85 7.07
CA ASP A 103 -18.06 -7.22 7.03
C ASP A 103 -16.52 -7.27 7.15
N PHE A 104 -16.01 -8.45 7.52
CA PHE A 104 -14.59 -8.71 7.72
C PHE A 104 -13.94 -9.24 6.45
N THR A 105 -12.83 -8.64 6.05
CA THR A 105 -12.06 -9.06 4.86
C THR A 105 -10.91 -9.97 5.26
N LYS A 106 -10.63 -10.99 4.44
CA LYS A 106 -9.38 -11.76 4.50
C LYS A 106 -8.34 -11.14 3.56
N GLY A 107 -7.59 -10.15 4.03
CA GLY A 107 -6.68 -9.35 3.19
C GLY A 107 -5.67 -10.18 2.38
N LEU A 108 -5.10 -11.24 2.98
CA LEU A 108 -4.20 -12.15 2.27
C LEU A 108 -4.88 -12.88 1.11
N SER A 109 -6.14 -13.29 1.29
CA SER A 109 -6.91 -13.96 0.23
C SER A 109 -7.21 -13.00 -0.92
N VAL A 110 -7.48 -11.72 -0.63
CA VAL A 110 -7.60 -10.67 -1.65
C VAL A 110 -6.30 -10.50 -2.42
N LEU A 111 -5.17 -10.32 -1.73
CA LEU A 111 -3.87 -10.18 -2.38
C LEU A 111 -3.54 -11.40 -3.25
N SER A 112 -3.82 -12.62 -2.76
CA SER A 112 -3.55 -13.85 -3.50
C SER A 112 -4.40 -13.96 -4.77
N GLU A 113 -5.71 -13.69 -4.67
CA GLU A 113 -6.62 -13.80 -5.81
C GLU A 113 -6.35 -12.72 -6.86
N VAL A 114 -6.08 -11.49 -6.41
CA VAL A 114 -5.70 -10.37 -7.29
C VAL A 114 -4.38 -10.66 -8.01
N ASN A 115 -3.38 -11.23 -7.33
CA ASN A 115 -2.13 -11.64 -7.98
C ASN A 115 -2.35 -12.73 -9.04
N LYS A 116 -3.20 -13.71 -8.74
CA LYS A 116 -3.52 -14.84 -9.63
C LYS A 116 -4.28 -14.40 -10.88
N ARG A 117 -5.29 -13.53 -10.72
CA ARG A 117 -6.20 -13.07 -11.77
C ARG A 117 -6.04 -11.58 -12.07
N HIS A 118 -4.81 -11.09 -12.08
CA HIS A 118 -4.51 -9.64 -12.16
C HIS A 118 -5.11 -8.94 -13.39
N THR A 119 -5.19 -9.62 -14.53
CA THR A 119 -5.79 -9.07 -15.76
C THR A 119 -7.30 -8.87 -15.62
N GLU A 120 -7.97 -9.79 -14.95
CA GLU A 120 -9.39 -9.68 -14.63
C GLU A 120 -9.63 -8.68 -13.50
N ALA A 121 -8.79 -8.67 -12.47
CA ALA A 121 -8.85 -7.73 -11.36
C ALA A 121 -8.77 -6.27 -11.83
N GLN A 122 -8.01 -5.97 -12.89
CA GLN A 122 -8.00 -4.66 -13.54
C GLN A 122 -9.41 -4.23 -14.01
N LYS A 123 -10.25 -5.17 -14.46
CA LYS A 123 -11.64 -4.91 -14.91
C LYS A 123 -12.67 -5.05 -13.78
N GLY A 124 -12.30 -5.78 -12.73
CA GLY A 124 -13.10 -6.10 -11.57
C GLY A 124 -13.33 -7.61 -11.48
N LEU A 125 -12.86 -8.24 -10.41
CA LEU A 125 -12.95 -9.69 -10.24
C LEU A 125 -14.39 -10.16 -10.17
N THR A 126 -14.74 -11.11 -11.03
CA THR A 126 -16.03 -11.80 -11.02
C THR A 126 -15.98 -13.06 -10.14
N PRO A 127 -17.12 -13.52 -9.60
CA PRO A 127 -17.16 -14.76 -8.83
C PRO A 127 -16.69 -15.94 -9.68
N SER A 128 -15.70 -16.69 -9.18
CA SER A 128 -15.20 -17.91 -9.81
C SER A 128 -14.73 -18.88 -8.73
N LEU A 129 -15.02 -20.16 -8.93
CA LEU A 129 -14.54 -21.23 -8.03
C LEU A 129 -13.13 -21.72 -8.37
N ASN A 130 -12.61 -21.34 -9.54
CA ASN A 130 -11.29 -21.77 -10.03
C ASN A 130 -11.08 -23.31 -9.93
N ILE A 131 -12.13 -24.10 -10.12
CA ILE A 131 -12.13 -25.57 -10.12
C ILE A 131 -12.96 -26.08 -11.31
N SER A 132 -12.55 -27.20 -11.90
CA SER A 132 -13.34 -27.83 -12.97
C SER A 132 -14.63 -28.45 -12.42
N LYS A 133 -15.63 -28.64 -13.29
CA LYS A 133 -16.87 -29.32 -12.89
C LYS A 133 -16.63 -30.78 -12.49
N ASP A 134 -15.66 -31.44 -13.12
CA ASP A 134 -15.30 -32.82 -12.82
C ASP A 134 -14.63 -32.95 -11.46
N ASP A 135 -13.67 -32.06 -11.15
CA ASP A 135 -13.04 -32.02 -9.82
C ASP A 135 -14.07 -31.65 -8.74
N LEU A 136 -14.98 -30.72 -9.03
CA LEU A 136 -16.05 -30.36 -8.12
C LEU A 136 -16.96 -31.56 -7.82
N LYS A 137 -17.27 -32.37 -8.84
CA LYS A 137 -18.05 -33.61 -8.69
C LYS A 137 -17.30 -34.63 -7.84
N VAL A 138 -16.00 -34.82 -8.07
CA VAL A 138 -15.15 -35.72 -7.26
C VAL A 138 -15.13 -35.27 -5.79
N LEU A 139 -14.94 -33.98 -5.54
CA LEU A 139 -14.95 -33.43 -4.18
C LEU A 139 -16.32 -33.54 -3.49
N ALA A 140 -17.40 -33.31 -4.23
CA ALA A 140 -18.77 -33.45 -3.70
C ALA A 140 -19.05 -34.90 -3.28
N ASN A 141 -18.67 -35.87 -4.13
CA ASN A 141 -18.77 -37.29 -3.82
C ASN A 141 -17.93 -37.66 -2.59
N ALA A 142 -16.68 -37.18 -2.49
CA ALA A 142 -15.81 -37.44 -1.35
C ALA A 142 -16.36 -36.87 -0.02
N ARG A 143 -17.12 -35.78 -0.07
CA ARG A 143 -17.78 -35.15 1.09
C ARG A 143 -19.19 -35.67 1.36
N ASN A 144 -19.70 -36.58 0.52
CA ASN A 144 -21.06 -37.11 0.58
C ASN A 144 -22.15 -36.00 0.60
N ILE A 145 -21.98 -34.96 -0.22
CA ILE A 145 -22.95 -33.86 -0.38
C ILE A 145 -23.28 -33.63 -1.87
N PRO A 146 -24.47 -33.06 -2.19
CA PRO A 146 -24.77 -32.67 -3.57
C PRO A 146 -23.75 -31.66 -4.11
N GLN A 147 -23.40 -31.78 -5.40
CA GLN A 147 -22.48 -30.87 -6.06
C GLN A 147 -22.93 -29.41 -5.96
N SER A 148 -24.23 -29.13 -6.09
CA SER A 148 -24.80 -27.78 -5.94
C SER A 148 -24.57 -27.19 -4.55
N LYS A 149 -24.64 -28.01 -3.50
CA LYS A 149 -24.37 -27.58 -2.13
C LYS A 149 -22.90 -27.24 -1.93
N LEU A 150 -22.00 -28.06 -2.48
CA LEU A 150 -20.56 -27.76 -2.47
C LEU A 150 -20.26 -26.48 -3.25
N GLU A 151 -20.92 -26.28 -4.40
CA GLU A 151 -20.78 -25.08 -5.22
C GLU A 151 -21.19 -23.82 -4.44
N GLU A 152 -22.33 -23.87 -3.76
CA GLU A 152 -22.82 -22.79 -2.90
C GLU A 152 -21.86 -22.49 -1.75
N GLU A 153 -21.38 -23.53 -1.04
CA GLU A 153 -20.42 -23.39 0.04
C GLU A 153 -19.11 -22.75 -0.44
N MET A 154 -18.54 -23.22 -1.54
CA MET A 154 -17.31 -22.65 -2.09
C MET A 154 -17.54 -21.21 -2.60
N MET A 155 -18.69 -20.93 -3.21
CA MET A 155 -19.02 -19.60 -3.72
C MET A 155 -19.22 -18.58 -2.61
N SER A 156 -19.75 -19.02 -1.46
CA SER A 156 -19.86 -18.18 -0.26
C SER A 156 -18.50 -17.68 0.25
N GLN A 157 -17.44 -18.45 0.00
CA GLN A 157 -16.06 -18.15 0.41
C GLN A 157 -15.21 -17.53 -0.71
N ALA A 158 -15.74 -17.46 -1.93
CA ALA A 158 -15.02 -16.95 -3.09
C ALA A 158 -14.68 -15.47 -2.94
N ILE A 159 -13.46 -15.12 -3.32
CA ILE A 159 -12.97 -13.74 -3.32
C ILE A 159 -13.27 -13.11 -4.68
N TYR A 160 -14.16 -12.12 -4.67
CA TYR A 160 -14.52 -11.34 -5.84
C TYR A 160 -14.98 -9.94 -5.42
N ARG A 161 -15.10 -9.04 -6.39
CA ARG A 161 -15.55 -7.67 -6.13
C ARG A 161 -17.04 -7.67 -5.77
N LYS A 162 -17.34 -7.30 -4.52
CA LYS A 162 -18.71 -7.21 -3.99
C LYS A 162 -19.32 -5.84 -4.27
N GLU A 163 -18.53 -4.80 -4.06
CA GLU A 163 -18.90 -3.40 -4.25
C GLU A 163 -17.73 -2.67 -4.92
N TYR A 164 -18.01 -1.54 -5.55
CA TYR A 164 -16.97 -0.70 -6.11
C TYR A 164 -17.39 0.77 -6.03
N ALA A 165 -16.39 1.64 -6.06
CA ALA A 165 -16.59 3.07 -6.19
C ALA A 165 -15.72 3.63 -7.32
N THR A 166 -16.26 4.58 -8.06
CA THR A 166 -15.56 5.23 -9.18
C THR A 166 -15.22 6.68 -8.87
N SER A 167 -14.56 7.34 -9.82
CA SER A 167 -14.02 8.69 -9.65
C SER A 167 -15.07 9.70 -9.19
N ASN A 168 -14.69 10.53 -8.22
CA ASN A 168 -15.53 11.55 -7.59
C ASN A 168 -16.69 11.03 -6.74
N GLU A 169 -16.86 9.71 -6.57
CA GLU A 169 -17.84 9.18 -5.64
C GLU A 169 -17.40 9.40 -4.19
N LYS A 170 -18.38 9.70 -3.33
CA LYS A 170 -18.18 9.87 -1.89
C LYS A 170 -18.26 8.50 -1.22
N ILE A 171 -17.20 8.13 -0.50
CA ILE A 171 -17.08 6.85 0.19
C ILE A 171 -16.68 7.04 1.65
N LYS A 172 -16.91 6.00 2.46
CA LYS A 172 -16.42 5.96 3.84
C LYS A 172 -14.90 6.09 3.87
N ASN A 173 -14.40 7.02 4.66
CA ASN A 173 -12.97 7.22 4.83
C ASN A 173 -12.43 6.20 5.84
N TYR A 174 -12.36 4.92 5.47
CA TYR A 174 -12.00 3.85 6.40
C TYR A 174 -10.70 4.14 7.16
N ALA A 175 -10.74 3.90 8.47
CA ALA A 175 -9.56 3.85 9.32
C ALA A 175 -8.80 2.56 9.04
N LEU A 176 -7.51 2.71 8.78
CA LEU A 176 -6.55 1.67 8.44
C LEU A 176 -5.51 1.56 9.57
N TYR A 177 -5.18 0.33 9.93
CA TYR A 177 -4.31 0.02 11.06
C TYR A 177 -3.19 -0.93 10.63
N TYR A 178 -2.07 -0.85 11.33
CA TYR A 178 -0.94 -1.76 11.14
C TYR A 178 -1.39 -3.23 11.17
N HIS A 179 -0.86 -4.02 10.24
CA HIS A 179 -1.08 -5.46 10.16
C HIS A 179 0.22 -6.17 10.49
N GLU A 180 0.20 -7.12 11.43
CA GLU A 180 1.40 -7.80 11.94
C GLU A 180 2.23 -8.49 10.84
N GLN A 181 1.55 -9.05 9.84
CA GLN A 181 2.20 -9.75 8.73
C GLN A 181 2.72 -8.81 7.62
N ALA A 182 2.55 -7.50 7.75
CA ALA A 182 2.92 -6.53 6.71
C ALA A 182 4.39 -6.67 6.28
N GLN A 183 5.32 -6.81 7.24
CA GLN A 183 6.75 -6.93 6.95
C GLN A 183 7.06 -8.14 6.06
N ASN A 184 6.51 -9.31 6.38
CA ASN A 184 6.73 -10.53 5.60
C ASN A 184 6.16 -10.41 4.19
N ILE A 185 4.98 -9.79 4.03
CA ILE A 185 4.34 -9.56 2.73
C ILE A 185 5.18 -8.61 1.88
N ILE A 186 5.67 -7.51 2.48
CA ILE A 186 6.52 -6.52 1.80
C ILE A 186 7.82 -7.18 1.33
N GLN A 187 8.49 -7.94 2.20
CA GLN A 187 9.74 -8.59 1.86
C GLN A 187 9.56 -9.51 0.65
N ARG A 188 8.57 -10.41 0.69
CA ARG A 188 8.25 -11.32 -0.43
C ARG A 188 7.92 -10.57 -1.73
N HIS A 189 7.21 -9.44 -1.61
CA HIS A 189 6.88 -8.61 -2.76
C HIS A 189 8.14 -7.96 -3.37
N GLN A 190 9.04 -7.44 -2.54
CA GLN A 190 10.29 -6.82 -2.96
C GLN A 190 11.29 -7.84 -3.52
N ASP A 191 11.33 -9.06 -2.98
CA ASP A 191 12.11 -10.18 -3.51
C ASP A 191 11.58 -10.66 -4.87
N GLY A 192 10.32 -10.35 -5.18
CA GLY A 192 9.73 -10.57 -6.49
C GLY A 192 8.91 -11.82 -6.65
N LEU A 193 8.45 -12.35 -5.53
CA LEU A 193 7.53 -13.47 -5.46
C LEU A 193 6.07 -13.04 -5.72
N GLY A 194 5.83 -11.78 -6.07
CA GLY A 194 4.51 -11.20 -6.41
C GLY A 194 4.38 -10.81 -7.88
N ASN A 195 3.17 -10.44 -8.28
CA ASN A 195 2.91 -9.98 -9.65
C ASN A 195 3.47 -8.56 -9.86
N LYS A 196 4.17 -8.33 -10.98
CA LYS A 196 4.77 -7.02 -11.29
C LYS A 196 3.75 -5.91 -11.55
N ASN A 197 2.49 -6.26 -11.84
CA ASN A 197 1.43 -5.30 -12.13
C ASN A 197 0.68 -4.81 -10.88
N ILE A 198 1.02 -5.34 -9.71
CA ILE A 198 0.33 -5.07 -8.46
C ILE A 198 1.35 -4.56 -7.44
N ASP A 199 1.07 -3.39 -6.89
CA ASP A 199 1.78 -2.84 -5.73
C ASP A 199 1.00 -3.12 -4.44
N ILE A 200 1.65 -2.91 -3.30
CA ILE A 200 1.03 -3.12 -1.98
C ILE A 200 1.16 -1.86 -1.13
N ALA A 201 0.04 -1.38 -0.60
CA ALA A 201 0.00 -0.34 0.42
C ALA A 201 -0.22 -0.95 1.81
N PHE A 202 0.43 -0.38 2.82
CA PHE A 202 0.34 -0.85 4.20
C PHE A 202 0.54 0.31 5.17
N ILE A 203 0.10 0.14 6.42
CA ILE A 203 0.34 1.10 7.50
C ILE A 203 1.64 0.70 8.19
N THR A 204 2.56 1.64 8.39
CA THR A 204 3.82 1.45 9.11
C THR A 204 3.74 1.86 10.58
N ASP A 205 2.87 2.82 10.89
CA ASP A 205 2.66 3.30 12.25
C ASP A 205 1.81 2.30 13.06
N LYS A 206 2.41 1.70 14.09
CA LYS A 206 1.74 0.72 14.97
C LYS A 206 0.77 1.36 15.96
N ASN A 207 0.96 2.64 16.27
CA ASN A 207 0.27 3.31 17.37
C ASN A 207 -0.90 4.17 16.89
N HIS A 208 -0.88 4.62 15.63
CA HIS A 208 -1.92 5.50 15.10
C HIS A 208 -2.57 4.92 13.86
N LYS A 209 -3.90 5.07 13.81
CA LYS A 209 -4.67 4.81 12.59
C LYS A 209 -4.31 5.84 11.51
N LYS A 210 -4.41 5.41 10.26
CA LYS A 210 -4.39 6.27 9.08
C LYS A 210 -5.73 6.17 8.37
N HIS A 211 -6.04 7.12 7.51
CA HIS A 211 -7.28 7.09 6.76
C HIS A 211 -7.05 6.74 5.30
N LEU A 212 -8.08 6.20 4.64
CA LEU A 212 -8.04 5.92 3.21
C LEU A 212 -7.67 7.17 2.38
N SER A 213 -8.13 8.35 2.80
CA SER A 213 -7.72 9.63 2.22
C SER A 213 -6.22 9.88 2.28
N ASP A 214 -5.55 9.41 3.33
CA ASP A 214 -4.10 9.61 3.48
C ASP A 214 -3.31 8.69 2.55
N ILE A 215 -3.84 7.48 2.27
CA ILE A 215 -3.29 6.61 1.21
C ILE A 215 -3.33 7.34 -0.14
N PHE A 216 -4.44 8.02 -0.49
CA PHE A 216 -4.54 8.77 -1.74
C PHE A 216 -3.49 9.89 -1.83
N LYS A 217 -3.26 10.62 -0.73
CA LYS A 217 -2.23 11.66 -0.67
C LYS A 217 -0.84 11.07 -0.90
N VAL A 218 -0.51 9.98 -0.20
CA VAL A 218 0.80 9.30 -0.32
C VAL A 218 1.02 8.73 -1.73
N ILE A 219 -0.03 8.19 -2.37
CA ILE A 219 0.03 7.76 -3.78
C ILE A 219 0.40 8.95 -4.68
N ASN A 220 -0.33 10.06 -4.56
CA ASN A 220 -0.09 11.26 -5.35
C ASN A 220 1.34 11.80 -5.18
N GLU A 221 1.84 11.83 -3.94
CA GLU A 221 3.20 12.28 -3.63
C GLU A 221 4.29 11.30 -4.08
N SER A 222 3.99 10.01 -4.16
CA SER A 222 4.93 9.02 -4.72
C SER A 222 5.15 9.19 -6.22
N GLY A 223 4.27 9.92 -6.91
CA GLY A 223 4.28 10.14 -8.36
C GLY A 223 3.73 8.97 -9.19
N VAL A 224 3.30 7.88 -8.55
CA VAL A 224 2.72 6.71 -9.22
C VAL A 224 1.23 6.91 -9.46
N LYS A 225 0.74 6.38 -10.58
CA LYS A 225 -0.67 6.38 -10.94
C LYS A 225 -1.20 4.96 -10.97
N TYR A 226 -2.26 4.71 -10.22
CA TYR A 226 -2.99 3.45 -10.24
C TYR A 226 -4.36 3.67 -10.86
N ASP A 227 -4.82 2.71 -11.64
CA ASP A 227 -6.17 2.69 -12.20
C ASP A 227 -7.16 2.07 -11.20
N VAL A 228 -6.69 1.09 -10.41
CA VAL A 228 -7.52 0.31 -9.48
C VAL A 228 -6.83 0.14 -8.14
N ILE A 229 -7.56 0.45 -7.06
CA ILE A 229 -7.20 0.07 -5.70
C ILE A 229 -8.10 -1.09 -5.25
N HIS A 230 -7.47 -2.17 -4.80
CA HIS A 230 -8.11 -3.32 -4.19
C HIS A 230 -8.12 -3.15 -2.67
N PHE A 231 -9.29 -2.92 -2.10
CA PHE A 231 -9.44 -2.69 -0.67
C PHE A 231 -9.46 -4.03 0.08
N GLY A 232 -8.28 -4.46 0.53
CA GLY A 232 -8.08 -5.71 1.27
C GLY A 232 -8.28 -5.62 2.78
N ALA A 233 -8.68 -4.46 3.30
CA ALA A 233 -8.91 -4.23 4.73
C ALA A 233 -10.38 -4.52 5.13
N CYS A 234 -10.61 -4.74 6.44
CA CYS A 234 -11.96 -4.93 6.97
C CYS A 234 -12.82 -3.66 6.83
N ARG A 235 -14.14 -3.82 6.72
CA ARG A 235 -15.11 -2.72 6.56
C ARG A 235 -16.09 -2.62 7.74
N VAL A 236 -15.67 -3.09 8.91
CA VAL A 236 -16.53 -3.18 10.10
C VAL A 236 -16.92 -1.81 10.64
N ASN A 237 -18.18 -1.65 11.06
CA ASN A 237 -18.59 -0.49 11.85
C ASN A 237 -17.98 -0.60 13.27
N ARG A 238 -17.40 0.50 13.74
CA ARG A 238 -16.76 0.64 15.05
C ARG A 238 -17.45 1.66 15.96
N GLU A 239 -18.72 1.95 15.72
CA GLU A 239 -19.54 2.64 16.72
C GLU A 239 -19.44 1.91 18.07
N GLU A 240 -19.23 2.69 19.14
CA GLU A 240 -19.14 2.15 20.50
C GLU A 240 -20.52 1.57 20.85
N LYS A 241 -20.58 0.28 21.22
CA LYS A 241 -21.73 -0.29 21.92
C LYS A 241 -21.67 0.08 23.39
#